data_AF-H8MMA9-F1
#
_entry.id   AF-H8MMA9-F1
#
_cell.length_a   1.000
_cell.length_b   1.000
_cell.length_c   1.000
_cell.angle_alpha   90.00
_cell.angle_beta   90.00
_cell.angle_gamma   90.00
#
_symmetry.space_group_name_H-M   'P 1'
#
loop_
_entity.id
_entity.type
_entity.pdbx_description
1 polymer ?
#
loop_
_entity_poly.entity_id
_entity_poly.type
_entity_poly.pdbx_seq_one_letter_code
_entity_poly.pdbx_strand_id
1 'polypeptide(L)'
;MKAPSPTEQLTPHREATRALDWALPSLRADLAAAARQPFRETGAQEDFLYRHDAPAHEDQGPARTERFERALARVRRLADAGEPLTFARLVEVQSELLGGPTGFRTGDAFAWGGAHRYAHAPGLEAAFRDKVEADAREERHPVAHATRLYLDLCFFHPFPDGNARAARLWLEYMLRRGRLPTPPLAPVVLWPKRPGDAVNYTRLARLLARTIAGPDAPCRNEVPE
;
A
#
# COMPACT_ATOMS: atom_id res chain seq x y z
N MET A 1 31.27 -15.61 9.05
CA MET A 1 30.73 -14.33 8.54
C MET A 1 29.51 -13.98 9.38
N LYS A 2 29.51 -12.85 10.11
CA LYS A 2 28.30 -12.39 10.82
C LYS A 2 27.28 -11.96 9.76
N ALA A 3 26.06 -12.46 9.85
CA ALA A 3 24.96 -11.94 9.03
C ALA A 3 24.88 -10.42 9.21
N PRO A 4 24.67 -9.63 8.13
CA PRO A 4 24.49 -8.20 8.27
C PRO A 4 23.36 -7.92 9.26
N SER A 5 23.59 -6.99 10.19
CA SER A 5 22.54 -6.54 11.12
C SER A 5 21.38 -6.01 10.28
N PRO A 6 20.16 -6.54 10.42
CA PRO A 6 19.09 -6.12 9.55
C PRO A 6 18.72 -4.66 9.83
N THR A 7 18.74 -3.83 8.79
CA THR A 7 18.44 -2.39 8.85
C THR A 7 17.06 -2.16 9.45
N GLU A 8 16.98 -1.35 10.52
CA GLU A 8 15.71 -0.91 11.12
C GLU A 8 14.88 -0.11 10.10
N GLN A 9 13.68 -0.58 9.79
CA GLN A 9 12.85 -0.02 8.71
C GLN A 9 11.83 1.02 9.22
N LEU A 10 11.31 0.82 10.43
CA LEU A 10 10.07 1.47 10.85
C LEU A 10 10.27 2.93 11.29
N THR A 11 11.27 3.21 12.13
CA THR A 11 11.52 4.58 12.62
C THR A 11 11.79 5.56 11.46
N PRO A 12 12.71 5.28 10.52
CA PRO A 12 12.93 6.17 9.39
C PRO A 12 11.69 6.31 8.50
N HIS A 13 10.92 5.24 8.30
CA HIS A 13 9.65 5.31 7.57
C HIS A 13 8.64 6.29 8.22
N ARG A 14 8.50 6.25 9.56
CA ARG A 14 7.58 7.14 10.29
C ARG A 14 8.01 8.60 10.18
N GLU A 15 9.31 8.88 10.24
CA GLU A 15 9.87 10.21 10.03
C GLU A 15 9.59 10.72 8.62
N ALA A 16 9.88 9.91 7.60
CA ALA A 16 9.64 10.28 6.19
C ALA A 16 8.16 10.53 5.89
N THR A 17 7.26 9.72 6.46
CA THR A 17 5.81 9.87 6.27
C THR A 17 5.25 11.13 6.95
N ARG A 18 5.91 11.62 8.01
CA ARG A 18 5.60 12.92 8.64
C ARG A 18 6.20 14.09 7.87
N ALA A 19 7.37 13.92 7.28
CA ALA A 19 8.07 14.94 6.51
C ALA A 19 7.52 15.14 5.08
N LEU A 20 6.67 14.23 4.59
CA LEU A 20 6.07 14.33 3.26
C LEU A 20 5.15 15.56 3.18
N ASP A 21 5.56 16.54 2.38
CA ASP A 21 4.82 17.77 2.14
C ASP A 21 3.71 17.57 1.09
N TRP A 22 2.49 17.34 1.57
CA TRP A 22 1.29 17.25 0.73
C TRP A 22 0.87 18.60 0.12
N ALA A 23 1.43 19.71 0.61
CA ALA A 23 1.15 21.06 0.11
C ALA A 23 2.07 21.46 -1.06
N LEU A 24 3.10 20.66 -1.37
CA LEU A 24 4.00 20.88 -2.49
C LEU A 24 3.20 21.17 -3.78
N PRO A 25 3.41 22.33 -4.45
CA PRO A 25 2.58 22.74 -5.58
C PRO A 25 2.50 21.71 -6.72
N SER A 26 3.62 21.05 -7.03
CA SER A 26 3.66 20.02 -8.09
C SER A 26 2.88 18.76 -7.70
N LEU A 27 2.95 18.32 -6.45
CA LEU A 27 2.13 17.21 -5.96
C LEU A 27 0.64 17.60 -5.92
N ARG A 28 0.28 18.80 -5.45
CA ARG A 28 -1.12 19.27 -5.46
C ARG A 28 -1.70 19.32 -6.87
N ALA A 29 -0.94 19.76 -7.86
CA ALA A 29 -1.36 19.79 -9.25
C ALA A 29 -1.59 18.37 -9.80
N ASP A 30 -0.70 17.43 -9.49
CA ASP A 30 -0.84 16.03 -9.89
C ASP A 30 -2.07 15.37 -9.22
N LEU A 31 -2.30 15.61 -7.92
CA LEU A 31 -3.47 15.12 -7.20
C LEU A 31 -4.77 15.71 -7.77
N ALA A 32 -4.81 17.01 -8.04
CA ALA A 32 -5.97 17.66 -8.65
C ALA A 32 -6.28 17.12 -10.05
N ALA A 33 -5.25 16.73 -10.82
CA ALA A 33 -5.44 16.08 -12.12
C ALA A 33 -6.00 14.66 -11.98
N ALA A 34 -5.50 13.89 -11.01
CA ALA A 34 -6.03 12.57 -10.70
C ALA A 34 -7.51 12.64 -10.26
N ALA A 35 -7.87 13.63 -9.44
CA ALA A 35 -9.23 13.83 -8.92
C ALA A 35 -10.29 14.04 -10.01
N ARG A 36 -9.90 14.52 -11.20
CA ARG A 36 -10.81 14.74 -12.33
C ARG A 36 -11.12 13.47 -13.11
N GLN A 37 -10.36 12.40 -12.89
CA GLN A 37 -10.54 11.17 -13.64
C GLN A 37 -11.78 10.43 -13.13
N PRO A 38 -12.68 10.01 -14.03
CA PRO A 38 -13.83 9.23 -13.64
C PRO A 38 -13.38 7.85 -13.15
N PHE A 39 -14.12 7.31 -12.18
CA PHE A 39 -13.98 5.92 -11.82
C PHE A 39 -14.24 5.02 -13.04
N ARG A 40 -13.37 4.03 -13.22
CA ARG A 40 -13.56 2.91 -14.13
C ARG A 40 -12.80 1.71 -13.63
N GLU A 41 -13.34 0.52 -13.88
CA GLU A 41 -12.61 -0.71 -13.67
C GLU A 41 -11.42 -0.76 -14.65
N THR A 42 -10.24 -1.06 -14.13
CA THR A 42 -9.01 -1.13 -14.95
C THR A 42 -8.45 -2.54 -15.07
N GLY A 43 -8.84 -3.46 -14.19
CA GLY A 43 -8.23 -4.80 -14.11
C GLY A 43 -6.77 -4.79 -13.65
N ALA A 44 -6.26 -3.68 -13.11
CA ALA A 44 -4.83 -3.53 -12.82
C ALA A 44 -4.31 -4.49 -11.74
N GLN A 45 -5.18 -4.91 -10.81
CA GLN A 45 -4.83 -5.90 -9.78
C GLN A 45 -4.70 -7.30 -10.38
N GLU A 46 -5.65 -7.69 -11.22
CA GLU A 46 -5.66 -8.95 -11.95
C GLU A 46 -4.48 -9.02 -12.92
N ASP A 47 -4.25 -7.97 -13.70
CA ASP A 47 -3.10 -7.86 -14.60
C ASP A 47 -1.79 -8.06 -13.86
N PHE A 48 -1.62 -7.44 -12.69
CA PHE A 48 -0.42 -7.63 -11.88
C PHE A 48 -0.35 -9.03 -11.26
N LEU A 49 -1.48 -9.55 -10.78
CA LEU A 49 -1.58 -10.90 -10.22
C LEU A 49 -1.10 -11.93 -11.23
N TYR A 50 -1.65 -11.92 -12.44
CA TYR A 50 -1.38 -12.95 -13.44
C TYR A 50 -0.04 -12.76 -14.16
N ARG A 51 0.45 -11.54 -14.34
CA ARG A 51 1.74 -11.29 -15.02
C ARG A 51 2.95 -11.35 -14.10
N HIS A 52 2.79 -11.10 -12.80
CA HIS A 52 3.92 -10.96 -11.87
C HIS A 52 3.80 -11.81 -10.61
N ASP A 53 2.67 -11.76 -9.90
CA ASP A 53 2.57 -12.38 -8.57
C ASP A 53 2.38 -13.90 -8.64
N ALA A 54 1.40 -14.39 -9.40
CA ALA A 54 1.12 -15.82 -9.52
C ALA A 54 2.30 -16.61 -10.13
N PRO A 55 2.96 -16.17 -11.23
CA PRO A 55 4.14 -16.86 -11.75
C PRO A 55 5.31 -16.93 -10.77
N ALA A 56 5.49 -15.92 -9.92
CA ALA A 56 6.55 -15.92 -8.90
C ALA A 56 6.28 -16.84 -7.71
N HIS A 57 5.08 -17.43 -7.63
CA HIS A 57 4.61 -18.24 -6.51
C HIS A 57 3.87 -19.50 -6.98
N GLU A 58 4.24 -20.02 -8.15
CA GLU A 58 3.63 -21.21 -8.75
C GLU A 58 3.73 -22.44 -7.83
N ASP A 59 4.82 -22.54 -7.06
CA ASP A 59 5.07 -23.57 -6.06
C ASP A 59 4.03 -23.61 -4.92
N GLN A 60 3.33 -22.50 -4.68
CA GLN A 60 2.27 -22.40 -3.66
C GLN A 60 0.88 -22.78 -4.19
N GLY A 61 0.78 -23.13 -5.48
CA GLY A 61 -0.42 -23.63 -6.13
C GLY A 61 -1.53 -22.60 -6.39
N PRO A 62 -2.55 -22.98 -7.18
CA PRO A 62 -3.60 -22.06 -7.66
C PRO A 62 -4.47 -21.49 -6.54
N ALA A 63 -4.64 -22.22 -5.43
CA ALA A 63 -5.45 -21.79 -4.29
C ALA A 63 -4.95 -20.46 -3.68
N ARG A 64 -3.66 -20.14 -3.79
CA ARG A 64 -3.11 -18.85 -3.34
C ARG A 64 -3.61 -17.68 -4.20
N THR A 65 -3.65 -17.87 -5.51
CA THR A 65 -4.16 -16.89 -6.48
C THR A 65 -5.66 -16.68 -6.28
N GLU A 66 -6.43 -17.76 -6.18
CA GLU A 66 -7.88 -17.68 -5.93
C GLU A 66 -8.22 -16.96 -4.61
N ARG A 67 -7.42 -17.16 -3.55
CA ARG A 67 -7.58 -16.41 -2.29
C ARG A 67 -7.36 -14.92 -2.48
N PHE A 68 -6.37 -14.53 -3.28
CA PHE A 68 -6.15 -13.13 -3.59
C PHE A 68 -7.35 -12.53 -4.34
N GLU A 69 -7.90 -13.24 -5.33
CA GLU A 69 -9.07 -12.77 -6.08
C GLU A 69 -10.31 -12.61 -5.19
N ARG A 70 -10.56 -13.56 -4.28
CA ARG A 70 -11.65 -13.44 -3.29
C ARG A 70 -11.45 -12.22 -2.39
N ALA A 71 -10.25 -12.06 -1.84
CA ALA A 71 -9.89 -10.91 -1.02
C ALA A 71 -10.02 -9.58 -1.79
N LEU A 72 -9.65 -9.56 -3.08
CA LEU A 72 -9.82 -8.43 -3.98
C LEU A 72 -11.30 -8.08 -4.18
N ALA A 73 -12.14 -9.07 -4.46
CA ALA A 73 -13.58 -8.87 -4.57
C ALA A 73 -14.18 -8.34 -3.25
N ARG A 74 -13.69 -8.81 -2.10
CA ARG A 74 -14.11 -8.32 -0.78
C ARG A 74 -13.75 -6.86 -0.56
N VAL A 75 -12.50 -6.45 -0.79
CA VAL A 75 -12.10 -5.04 -0.59
C VAL A 75 -12.82 -4.09 -1.53
N ARG A 76 -13.14 -4.54 -2.76
CA ARG A 76 -13.97 -3.77 -3.69
C ARG A 76 -15.38 -3.55 -3.16
N ARG A 77 -16.05 -4.60 -2.66
CA ARG A 77 -17.38 -4.49 -2.02
C ARG A 77 -17.37 -3.56 -0.82
N LEU A 78 -16.34 -3.65 0.03
CA LEU A 78 -16.17 -2.76 1.18
C LEU A 78 -16.04 -1.29 0.73
N ALA A 79 -15.23 -1.03 -0.30
CA ALA A 79 -15.05 0.32 -0.83
C ALA A 79 -16.34 0.88 -1.44
N ASP A 80 -17.05 0.08 -2.23
CA ASP A 80 -18.30 0.47 -2.90
C ASP A 80 -19.43 0.76 -1.91
N ALA A 81 -19.49 -0.01 -0.81
CA ALA A 81 -20.44 0.21 0.29
C ALA A 81 -20.04 1.36 1.22
N GLY A 82 -18.85 1.96 1.04
CA GLY A 82 -18.36 3.02 1.91
C GLY A 82 -18.01 2.56 3.32
N GLU A 83 -17.80 1.26 3.53
CA GLU A 83 -17.51 0.65 4.82
C GLU A 83 -16.24 1.27 5.42
N PRO A 84 -16.20 1.54 6.74
CA PRO A 84 -15.04 2.16 7.36
C PRO A 84 -13.80 1.25 7.32
N LEU A 85 -12.64 1.86 7.11
CA LEU A 85 -11.35 1.20 7.29
C LEU A 85 -11.06 1.07 8.79
N THR A 86 -10.90 -0.15 9.26
CA THR A 86 -10.49 -0.46 10.64
C THR A 86 -9.42 -1.55 10.63
N PHE A 87 -8.64 -1.65 11.71
CA PHE A 87 -7.66 -2.74 11.83
C PHE A 87 -8.31 -4.13 11.79
N ALA A 88 -9.49 -4.29 12.42
CA ALA A 88 -10.26 -5.53 12.36
C ALA A 88 -10.59 -5.93 10.90
N ARG A 89 -10.93 -4.96 10.04
CA ARG A 89 -11.18 -5.22 8.61
C ARG A 89 -9.91 -5.62 7.86
N LEU A 90 -8.77 -5.01 8.20
CA LEU A 90 -7.47 -5.44 7.65
C LEU A 90 -7.23 -6.91 7.99
N VAL A 91 -7.47 -7.33 9.23
CA VAL A 91 -7.31 -8.72 9.70
C VAL A 91 -8.26 -9.67 8.99
N GLU A 92 -9.55 -9.34 8.85
CA GLU A 92 -10.53 -10.19 8.16
C GLU A 92 -10.12 -10.47 6.70
N VAL A 93 -9.75 -9.42 5.96
CA VAL A 93 -9.29 -9.55 4.57
C VAL A 93 -7.98 -10.33 4.51
N GLN A 94 -7.08 -10.12 5.48
CA GLN A 94 -5.83 -10.87 5.55
C GLN A 94 -6.07 -12.36 5.83
N SER A 95 -7.02 -12.70 6.71
CA SER A 95 -7.39 -14.10 6.97
C SER A 95 -7.92 -14.78 5.71
N GLU A 96 -8.74 -14.08 4.93
CA GLU A 96 -9.23 -14.58 3.65
C GLU A 96 -8.08 -14.79 2.63
N LEU A 97 -7.16 -13.83 2.56
CA LEU A 97 -5.98 -13.89 1.70
C LEU A 97 -5.03 -15.04 2.06
N LEU A 98 -4.80 -15.27 3.36
CA LEU A 98 -3.92 -16.33 3.85
C LEU A 98 -4.60 -17.70 3.89
N GLY A 99 -5.94 -17.74 3.91
CA GLY A 99 -6.72 -18.98 3.96
C GLY A 99 -6.94 -19.52 5.37
N GLY A 100 -6.79 -18.68 6.39
CA GLY A 100 -6.95 -19.06 7.78
C GLY A 100 -6.88 -17.86 8.74
N PRO A 101 -7.25 -18.05 10.02
CA PRO A 101 -7.17 -17.00 11.03
C PRO A 101 -5.78 -16.37 11.11
N THR A 102 -5.75 -15.05 11.25
CA THR A 102 -4.49 -14.29 11.40
C THR A 102 -4.72 -13.09 12.31
N GLY A 103 -3.65 -12.35 12.59
CA GLY A 103 -3.67 -11.15 13.42
C GLY A 103 -2.39 -10.36 13.22
N PHE A 104 -2.16 -9.39 14.09
CA PHE A 104 -0.86 -8.72 14.14
C PHE A 104 0.25 -9.73 14.47
N ARG A 105 1.40 -9.60 13.82
CA ARG A 105 2.55 -10.48 14.07
C ARG A 105 3.03 -10.37 15.52
N THR A 106 3.38 -11.49 16.13
CA THR A 106 3.85 -11.56 17.53
C THR A 106 5.37 -11.57 17.67
N GLY A 107 6.09 -11.51 16.54
CA GLY A 107 7.54 -11.51 16.47
C GLY A 107 8.04 -10.77 15.24
N ASP A 108 9.35 -10.78 15.02
CA ASP A 108 9.98 -10.18 13.85
C ASP A 108 9.41 -10.77 12.56
N ALA A 109 9.19 -9.92 11.57
CA ALA A 109 8.86 -10.37 10.22
C ALA A 109 10.06 -10.18 9.29
N PHE A 110 10.09 -10.98 8.23
CA PHE A 110 11.19 -11.00 7.28
C PHE A 110 10.67 -10.96 5.85
N ALA A 111 11.41 -10.28 4.97
CA ALA A 111 11.14 -10.26 3.54
C ALA A 111 12.43 -10.50 2.75
N TRP A 112 12.28 -10.78 1.45
CA TRP A 112 13.39 -10.96 0.50
C TRP A 112 14.35 -12.07 0.96
N GLY A 113 13.80 -13.24 1.26
CA GLY A 113 14.58 -14.38 1.74
C GLY A 113 15.30 -14.15 3.07
N GLY A 114 14.82 -13.21 3.89
CA GLY A 114 15.43 -12.86 5.17
C GLY A 114 16.32 -11.63 5.15
N ALA A 115 16.60 -11.04 3.98
CA ALA A 115 17.45 -9.87 3.84
C ALA A 115 16.88 -8.62 4.53
N HIS A 116 15.55 -8.49 4.59
CA HIS A 116 14.88 -7.38 5.25
C HIS A 116 14.18 -7.88 6.51
N ARG A 117 14.52 -7.32 7.67
CA ARG A 117 13.85 -7.60 8.96
C ARG A 117 13.01 -6.41 9.38
N TYR A 118 11.80 -6.70 9.83
CA TYR A 118 10.88 -5.76 10.44
C TYR A 118 10.81 -6.10 11.93
N ALA A 119 11.52 -5.32 12.73
CA ALA A 119 11.62 -5.55 14.17
C ALA A 119 10.24 -5.48 14.82
N HIS A 120 9.96 -6.41 15.72
CA HIS A 120 8.84 -6.33 16.66
C HIS A 120 9.25 -5.52 17.89
N ALA A 121 8.29 -4.79 18.45
CA ALA A 121 8.44 -4.10 19.72
C ALA A 121 7.11 -4.13 20.49
N PRO A 122 7.13 -4.15 21.83
CA PRO A 122 5.90 -4.00 22.62
C PRO A 122 5.12 -2.75 22.20
N GLY A 123 3.80 -2.86 22.12
CA GLY A 123 2.91 -1.75 21.72
C GLY A 123 2.87 -1.44 20.21
N LEU A 124 3.61 -2.17 19.38
CA LEU A 124 3.64 -1.94 17.93
C LEU A 124 2.26 -2.14 17.28
N GLU A 125 1.51 -3.18 17.70
CA GLU A 125 0.14 -3.43 17.23
C GLU A 125 -0.79 -2.25 17.54
N ALA A 126 -0.78 -1.79 18.80
CA ALA A 126 -1.59 -0.64 19.22
C ALA A 126 -1.23 0.61 18.42
N ALA A 127 0.06 0.89 18.26
CA ALA A 127 0.53 2.03 17.47
C ALA A 127 0.12 1.96 15.99
N PHE A 128 0.12 0.77 15.39
CA PHE A 128 -0.36 0.57 14.01
C PHE A 128 -1.86 0.77 13.91
N ARG A 129 -2.63 0.13 14.81
CA ARG A 129 -4.09 0.25 14.88
C ARG A 129 -4.53 1.70 15.03
N ASP A 130 -4.00 2.39 16.02
CA ASP A 130 -4.34 3.79 16.30
C ASP A 130 -4.06 4.68 15.10
N LYS A 131 -2.91 4.46 14.43
CA LYS A 131 -2.56 5.21 13.23
C LYS A 131 -3.49 4.91 12.05
N VAL A 132 -3.80 3.66 11.75
CA VAL A 132 -4.72 3.31 10.65
C VAL A 132 -6.10 3.91 10.87
N GLU A 133 -6.63 3.80 12.09
CA GLU A 133 -7.95 4.33 12.43
C GLU A 133 -7.97 5.87 12.55
N ALA A 134 -6.86 6.50 12.92
CA ALA A 134 -6.72 7.97 12.86
C ALA A 134 -6.64 8.47 11.41
N ASP A 135 -5.75 7.89 10.59
CA ASP A 135 -5.61 8.27 9.18
C ASP A 135 -6.94 8.03 8.42
N ALA A 136 -7.70 6.98 8.75
CA ALA A 136 -9.01 6.69 8.13
C ALA A 136 -10.09 7.76 8.40
N ARG A 137 -9.97 8.52 9.50
CA ARG A 137 -10.91 9.59 9.89
C ARG A 137 -10.53 10.95 9.33
N GLU A 138 -9.30 11.09 8.86
CA GLU A 138 -8.81 12.35 8.31
C GLU A 138 -9.36 12.57 6.89
N GLU A 139 -9.82 13.78 6.61
CA GLU A 139 -10.20 14.14 5.26
C GLU A 139 -8.95 14.42 4.43
N ARG A 140 -8.67 13.58 3.43
CA ARG A 140 -7.56 13.78 2.50
C ARG A 140 -7.94 13.29 1.10
N HIS A 141 -7.13 13.70 0.13
CA HIS A 141 -7.23 13.20 -1.23
C HIS A 141 -7.05 11.65 -1.27
N PRO A 142 -7.85 10.89 -2.04
CA PRO A 142 -7.79 9.43 -2.04
C PRO A 142 -6.40 8.84 -2.37
N VAL A 143 -5.67 9.43 -3.32
CA VAL A 143 -4.27 9.05 -3.64
C VAL A 143 -3.34 9.22 -2.45
N ALA A 144 -3.55 10.26 -1.64
CA ALA A 144 -2.74 10.50 -0.43
C ALA A 144 -3.01 9.42 0.62
N HIS A 145 -4.28 9.09 0.86
CA HIS A 145 -4.67 7.97 1.72
C HIS A 145 -4.09 6.64 1.25
N ALA A 146 -4.28 6.34 -0.04
CA ALA A 146 -3.80 5.12 -0.66
C ALA A 146 -2.28 4.98 -0.50
N THR A 147 -1.53 6.06 -0.74
CA THR A 147 -0.06 6.06 -0.64
C THR A 147 0.41 5.86 0.80
N ARG A 148 -0.17 6.57 1.79
CA ARG A 148 0.20 6.41 3.21
C ARG A 148 -0.05 4.99 3.68
N LEU A 149 -1.27 4.49 3.49
CA LEU A 149 -1.64 3.14 3.94
C LEU A 149 -0.80 2.06 3.25
N TYR A 150 -0.53 2.22 1.96
CA TYR A 150 0.32 1.30 1.21
C TYR A 150 1.74 1.24 1.80
N LEU A 151 2.36 2.40 2.07
CA LEU A 151 3.69 2.45 2.68
C LEU A 151 3.67 1.91 4.12
N ASP A 152 2.66 2.27 4.92
CA ASP A 152 2.50 1.76 6.28
C ASP A 152 2.44 0.23 6.31
N LEU A 153 1.66 -0.39 5.41
CA LEU A 153 1.59 -1.84 5.29
C LEU A 153 2.93 -2.47 4.87
N CYS A 154 3.71 -1.80 4.02
CA CYS A 154 5.05 -2.26 3.65
C CYS A 154 6.04 -2.23 4.84
N PHE A 155 6.00 -1.19 5.68
CA PHE A 155 7.05 -0.90 6.67
C PHE A 155 6.71 -1.25 8.12
N PHE A 156 5.45 -1.14 8.55
CA PHE A 156 5.01 -1.79 9.80
C PHE A 156 5.06 -3.30 9.66
N HIS A 157 4.76 -3.77 8.44
CA HIS A 157 4.72 -5.19 8.10
C HIS A 157 3.84 -5.95 9.11
N PRO A 158 2.55 -5.55 9.28
CA PRO A 158 1.76 -5.90 10.45
C PRO A 158 1.42 -7.39 10.53
N PHE A 159 1.41 -8.11 9.41
CA PHE A 159 1.00 -9.51 9.36
C PHE A 159 2.20 -10.45 9.30
N PRO A 160 2.05 -11.72 9.73
CA PRO A 160 3.12 -12.72 9.64
C PRO A 160 3.55 -13.03 8.20
N ASP A 161 2.64 -12.92 7.23
CA ASP A 161 2.90 -13.04 5.79
C ASP A 161 1.90 -12.19 5.01
N GLY A 162 2.17 -11.94 3.72
CA GLY A 162 1.23 -11.38 2.77
C GLY A 162 1.13 -9.87 2.79
N ASN A 163 2.02 -9.16 3.48
CA ASN A 163 1.97 -7.70 3.63
C ASN A 163 2.03 -6.94 2.28
N ALA A 164 2.80 -7.41 1.31
CA ALA A 164 2.83 -6.79 -0.02
C ALA A 164 1.50 -6.98 -0.79
N ARG A 165 0.86 -8.14 -0.64
CA ARG A 165 -0.48 -8.42 -1.19
C ARG A 165 -1.54 -7.57 -0.48
N ALA A 166 -1.46 -7.46 0.86
CA ALA A 166 -2.31 -6.59 1.66
C ALA A 166 -2.19 -5.12 1.23
N ALA A 167 -0.96 -4.62 1.04
CA ALA A 167 -0.71 -3.25 0.56
C ALA A 167 -1.40 -3.00 -0.78
N ARG A 168 -1.33 -3.94 -1.73
CA ARG A 168 -2.04 -3.84 -3.01
C ARG A 168 -3.56 -3.84 -2.83
N LEU A 169 -4.12 -4.73 -2.01
CA LEU A 169 -5.57 -4.81 -1.77
C LEU A 169 -6.11 -3.52 -1.15
N TRP A 170 -5.39 -2.92 -0.21
CA TRP A 170 -5.84 -1.70 0.45
C TRP A 170 -5.57 -0.42 -0.35
N LEU A 171 -4.63 -0.47 -1.32
CA LEU A 171 -4.51 0.54 -2.37
C LEU A 171 -5.77 0.57 -3.26
N GLU A 172 -6.24 -0.60 -3.71
CA GLU A 172 -7.51 -0.73 -4.45
C GLU A 172 -8.67 -0.14 -3.66
N TYR A 173 -8.83 -0.56 -2.40
CA TYR A 173 -9.90 -0.06 -1.54
C TYR A 173 -9.90 1.49 -1.46
N MET A 174 -8.75 2.10 -1.21
CA MET A 174 -8.67 3.56 -1.02
C MET A 174 -8.98 4.33 -2.31
N LEU A 175 -8.44 3.89 -3.44
CA LEU A 175 -8.69 4.54 -4.73
C LEU A 175 -10.15 4.37 -5.14
N ARG A 176 -10.70 3.15 -5.03
CA ARG A 176 -12.09 2.84 -5.38
C ARG A 176 -13.09 3.57 -4.49
N ARG A 177 -12.85 3.64 -3.18
CA ARG A 177 -13.69 4.42 -2.24
C ARG A 177 -13.70 5.90 -2.59
N GLY A 178 -12.56 6.41 -3.05
CA GLY A 178 -12.41 7.76 -3.59
C GLY A 178 -12.91 7.95 -5.04
N ARG A 179 -13.56 6.94 -5.63
CA ARG A 179 -14.02 6.94 -7.03
C ARG A 179 -12.91 7.22 -8.05
N LEU A 180 -11.69 6.75 -7.78
CA LEU A 180 -10.56 6.81 -8.70
C LEU A 180 -10.23 5.43 -9.27
N PRO A 181 -9.80 5.35 -10.54
CA PRO A 181 -9.35 4.09 -11.12
C PRO A 181 -8.01 3.66 -10.50
N THR A 182 -7.82 2.35 -10.33
CA THR A 182 -6.52 1.80 -9.92
C THR A 182 -5.56 1.83 -11.11
N PRO A 183 -4.39 2.48 -11.01
CA PRO A 183 -3.42 2.53 -12.11
C PRO A 183 -2.68 1.19 -12.26
N PRO A 184 -1.98 0.96 -13.39
CA PRO A 184 -1.06 -0.17 -13.52
C PRO A 184 -0.13 -0.31 -12.33
N LEU A 185 -0.07 -1.50 -11.73
CA LEU A 185 0.60 -1.69 -10.45
C LEU A 185 2.10 -1.97 -10.56
N ALA A 186 2.60 -2.45 -11.70
CA ALA A 186 4.02 -2.78 -11.82
C ALA A 186 4.95 -1.59 -11.49
N PRO A 187 4.71 -0.36 -12.00
CA PRO A 187 5.50 0.81 -11.60
C PRO A 187 5.43 1.12 -10.09
N VAL A 188 4.27 0.91 -9.46
CA VAL A 188 4.05 1.18 -8.03
C VAL A 188 4.73 0.13 -7.16
N VAL A 189 4.52 -1.15 -7.48
CA VAL A 189 5.01 -2.29 -6.69
C VAL A 189 6.52 -2.41 -6.80
N LEU A 190 7.08 -2.26 -8.00
CA LEU A 190 8.52 -2.36 -8.27
C LEU A 190 9.28 -1.07 -7.90
N TRP A 191 8.59 0.03 -7.59
CA TRP A 191 9.22 1.26 -7.11
C TRP A 191 10.10 0.99 -5.87
N PRO A 192 11.37 1.39 -5.84
CA PRO A 192 12.20 1.23 -4.64
C PRO A 192 11.64 2.07 -3.48
N LYS A 193 11.24 1.42 -2.38
CA LYS A 193 10.69 2.09 -1.19
C LYS A 193 11.79 2.10 -0.12
N ARG A 194 12.64 3.12 -0.13
CA ARG A 194 13.68 3.27 0.89
C ARG A 194 13.06 3.86 2.17
N PRO A 195 13.24 3.24 3.35
CA PRO A 195 12.78 3.85 4.61
C PRO A 195 13.55 5.16 4.83
N GLY A 196 12.88 6.21 5.33
CA GLY A 196 13.52 7.52 5.58
C GLY A 196 13.55 8.48 4.40
N ASP A 197 13.19 8.05 3.19
CA ASP A 197 13.31 8.88 1.99
C ASP A 197 11.97 9.58 1.64
N ALA A 198 11.72 10.72 2.30
CA ALA A 198 10.50 11.52 2.12
C ALA A 198 10.35 12.06 0.69
N VAL A 199 11.46 12.40 0.03
CA VAL A 199 11.48 12.84 -1.38
C VAL A 199 11.01 11.69 -2.28
N ASN A 200 11.50 10.48 -2.05
CA ASN A 200 11.08 9.31 -2.80
C ASN A 200 9.61 8.91 -2.52
N TYR A 201 9.10 9.10 -1.30
CA TYR A 201 7.66 8.91 -1.02
C TYR A 201 6.81 9.95 -1.75
N THR A 202 7.28 11.20 -1.83
CA THR A 202 6.64 12.24 -2.64
C THR A 202 6.64 11.84 -4.12
N ARG A 203 7.76 11.33 -4.64
CA ARG A 203 7.85 10.81 -6.03
C ARG A 203 6.90 9.64 -6.27
N LEU A 204 6.73 8.73 -5.31
CA LEU A 204 5.74 7.65 -5.39
C LEU A 204 4.30 8.18 -5.43
N ALA A 205 3.96 9.15 -4.57
CA ALA A 205 2.63 9.77 -4.57
C ALA A 205 2.34 10.48 -5.90
N ARG A 206 3.33 11.20 -6.45
CA ARG A 206 3.26 11.83 -7.77
C ARG A 206 3.12 10.81 -8.88
N LEU A 207 3.88 9.70 -8.85
CA LEU A 207 3.75 8.59 -9.80
C LEU A 207 2.31 8.08 -9.79
N LEU A 208 1.75 7.77 -8.62
CA LEU A 208 0.39 7.26 -8.50
C LEU A 208 -0.63 8.26 -9.08
N ALA A 209 -0.53 9.54 -8.68
CA ALA A 209 -1.41 10.60 -9.18
C ALA A 209 -1.31 10.79 -10.70
N ARG A 210 -0.10 10.85 -11.25
CA ARG A 210 0.15 11.04 -12.68
C ARG A 210 -0.30 9.85 -13.51
N THR A 211 -0.08 8.63 -13.04
CA THR A 211 -0.55 7.44 -13.75
C THR A 211 -2.08 7.36 -13.76
N ILE A 212 -2.75 7.81 -12.70
CA ILE A 212 -4.21 7.96 -12.70
C ILE A 212 -4.64 9.04 -13.70
N ALA A 213 -4.03 10.23 -13.63
CA ALA A 213 -4.35 11.37 -14.50
C ALA A 213 -4.10 11.10 -15.99
N GLY A 214 -3.16 10.21 -16.33
CA GLY A 214 -2.85 9.87 -17.71
C GLY A 214 -2.44 11.10 -18.53
N PRO A 215 -3.02 11.34 -19.71
CA PRO A 215 -2.74 12.52 -20.54
C PRO A 215 -3.01 13.87 -19.85
N ASP A 216 -3.88 13.91 -18.83
CA ASP A 216 -4.23 15.13 -18.10
C ASP A 216 -3.21 15.49 -17.01
N ALA A 217 -2.16 14.68 -16.84
CA ALA A 217 -1.08 14.95 -15.91
C ALA A 217 -0.32 16.24 -16.31
N PRO A 218 -0.01 17.15 -15.37
CA PRO A 218 0.76 18.36 -15.66
C PRO A 218 2.12 18.05 -16.32
N CYS A 219 2.51 18.80 -17.35
CA CYS A 219 3.74 18.54 -18.11
C CYS A 219 5.05 18.68 -17.30
N ARG A 220 5.06 19.37 -16.15
CA ARG A 220 6.28 19.66 -15.37
C ARG A 220 6.54 18.62 -14.27
N ASN A 221 7.63 17.86 -14.41
CA ASN A 221 8.13 16.88 -13.43
C ASN A 221 9.09 17.53 -12.41
N GLU A 222 8.71 18.64 -11.77
CA GLU A 222 9.59 19.31 -10.79
C GLU A 222 9.32 18.77 -9.38
N VAL A 223 10.21 17.93 -8.84
CA VAL A 223 10.37 17.79 -7.38
C VAL A 223 11.70 18.47 -7.08
N PRO A 224 11.74 19.61 -6.37
CA PRO A 224 13.00 20.16 -5.88
C PRO A 224 13.76 19.07 -5.10
N GLU A 225 15.08 18.99 -5.31
CA GLU A 225 15.96 18.06 -4.57
C GLU A 225 15.94 18.32 -3.06
#